data_AF-A0A842YAT0-F1
#
_entry.id   AF-A0A842YAT0-F1
#
_cell.length_a   1.000
_cell.length_b   1.000
_cell.length_c   1.000
_cell.angle_alpha   90.00
_cell.angle_beta   90.00
_cell.angle_gamma   90.00
#
_symmetry.space_group_name_H-M   'P 1'
#
loop_
_entity.id
_entity.type
_entity.pdbx_description
1 polymer ?
#
loop_
_entity_poly.entity_id
_entity_poly.type
_entity_poly.pdbx_seq_one_letter_code
_entity_poly.pdbx_strand_id
1 'polypeptide(L)'
;MTRRRKIEHIEICLDEDVQCRASTMFEDIGFVHNALPEIDKEKIDLTTNFFGLKASAPLVIAAMTGGHPHTLGINERLATAAEELGLPIGVGSQRA
;
A
#
# COMPACT_ATOMS: atom_id res chain seq x y z
N MET A 1 -24.87 -11.86 -4.86
CA MET A 1 -23.88 -12.55 -4.02
C MET A 1 -22.54 -11.81 -3.91
N THR A 2 -22.00 -11.27 -5.00
CA THR A 2 -20.70 -10.56 -5.05
C THR A 2 -20.61 -9.30 -4.19
N ARG A 3 -21.68 -8.50 -4.11
CA ARG A 3 -21.67 -7.21 -3.39
C ARG A 3 -21.54 -7.35 -1.87
N ARG A 4 -22.21 -8.33 -1.25
CA ARG A 4 -22.13 -8.59 0.21
C ARG A 4 -20.75 -9.11 0.63
N ARG A 5 -20.13 -9.97 -0.17
CA ARG A 5 -18.76 -10.45 0.07
C ARG A 5 -17.71 -9.33 0.13
N LYS A 6 -17.91 -8.24 -0.63
CA LYS A 6 -16.95 -7.13 -0.70
C LYS A 6 -16.87 -6.33 0.60
N ILE A 7 -17.99 -6.19 1.32
CA ILE A 7 -17.99 -5.51 2.63
C ILE A 7 -17.52 -6.47 3.73
N GLU A 8 -17.96 -7.73 3.71
CA GLU A 8 -17.52 -8.76 4.66
C GLU A 8 -15.99 -8.93 4.65
N HIS A 9 -15.34 -8.88 3.47
CA HIS A 9 -13.87 -8.92 3.39
C HIS A 9 -13.18 -7.74 4.12
N ILE A 10 -13.79 -6.55 4.12
CA ILE A 10 -13.22 -5.41 4.83
C ILE A 10 -13.43 -5.58 6.33
N GLU A 11 -14.64 -5.94 6.75
CA GLU A 11 -15.01 -6.14 8.16
C GLU A 11 -14.13 -7.23 8.79
N ILE A 12 -13.97 -8.38 8.14
CA ILE A 12 -13.09 -9.47 8.61
C ILE A 12 -11.64 -8.97 8.77
N CYS A 13 -11.11 -8.24 7.79
CA CYS A 13 -9.75 -7.71 7.87
C CYS A 13 -9.57 -6.63 8.96
N LEU A 14 -10.64 -5.97 9.39
CA LEU A 14 -10.60 -4.92 10.43
C LEU A 14 -10.84 -5.48 11.84
N ASP A 15 -11.77 -6.42 11.96
CA ASP A 15 -12.35 -6.84 13.24
C ASP A 15 -11.88 -8.24 13.68
N GLU A 16 -11.35 -9.05 12.77
CA GLU A 16 -10.85 -10.39 13.07
C GLU A 16 -9.32 -10.48 12.98
N ASP A 17 -8.75 -11.43 13.73
CA ASP A 17 -7.31 -11.72 13.71
C ASP A 17 -6.96 -12.62 12.53
N VAL A 18 -6.89 -12.01 11.34
CA VAL A 18 -6.61 -12.68 10.06
C VAL A 18 -5.25 -12.33 9.46
N GLN A 19 -4.44 -11.53 10.15
CA GLN A 19 -3.08 -11.24 9.69
C GLN A 19 -2.24 -12.52 9.73
N CYS A 20 -1.44 -12.73 8.67
CA CYS A 20 -0.58 -13.90 8.59
C CYS A 20 0.43 -13.88 9.74
N ARG A 21 0.42 -14.92 10.56
CA ARG A 21 1.39 -15.11 11.65
C ARG A 21 2.64 -15.86 11.21
N ALA A 22 2.67 -16.34 9.98
CA ALA A 22 3.89 -16.88 9.41
C ALA A 22 4.89 -15.75 9.17
N SER A 23 6.16 -16.07 9.37
CA SER A 23 7.29 -15.22 9.04
C SER A 23 7.21 -14.68 7.61
N THR A 24 7.58 -13.41 7.42
CA THR A 24 7.80 -12.83 6.08
C THR A 24 9.21 -13.13 5.56
N MET A 25 10.05 -13.74 6.39
CA MET A 25 11.50 -13.93 6.22
C MET A 25 12.29 -12.62 6.13
N PHE A 26 11.66 -11.47 6.38
CA PHE A 26 12.37 -10.19 6.45
C PHE A 26 13.21 -10.05 7.73
N GLU A 27 12.90 -10.81 8.77
CA GLU A 27 13.74 -10.93 9.97
C GLU A 27 15.10 -11.57 9.70
N ASP A 28 15.22 -12.38 8.64
CA ASP A 28 16.47 -13.00 8.22
C ASP A 28 17.33 -12.05 7.37
N ILE A 29 16.82 -10.86 7.04
CA ILE A 29 17.52 -9.85 6.24
C ILE A 29 18.10 -8.79 7.17
N GLY A 30 19.43 -8.81 7.33
CA GLY A 30 20.18 -7.78 8.04
C GLY A 30 20.84 -6.78 7.08
N PHE A 31 20.55 -5.50 7.23
CA PHE A 31 21.31 -4.44 6.55
C PHE A 31 22.61 -4.15 7.30
N VAL A 32 23.75 -4.12 6.58
CA VAL A 32 25.04 -3.74 7.17
C VAL A 32 25.02 -2.25 7.49
N HIS A 33 25.10 -1.92 8.78
CA HIS A 33 25.11 -0.54 9.23
C HIS A 33 26.41 0.18 8.84
N ASN A 34 26.28 1.40 8.29
CA ASN A 34 27.39 2.32 8.11
C ASN A 34 27.32 3.44 9.17
N ALA A 35 28.25 3.42 10.12
CA ALA A 35 28.27 4.37 11.24
C ALA A 35 28.74 5.78 10.86
N LEU A 36 29.46 5.92 9.74
CA LEU A 36 29.94 7.21 9.24
C LEU A 36 29.63 7.34 7.75
N PRO A 37 28.36 7.53 7.37
CA PRO A 37 27.97 7.67 5.98
C PRO A 37 28.45 9.00 5.41
N GLU A 38 29.14 8.96 4.27
CA GLU A 38 29.59 10.14 3.52
C GLU A 38 28.47 10.70 2.60
N ILE A 39 27.23 10.66 3.07
CA ILE A 39 26.05 11.17 2.35
C ILE A 39 25.29 12.19 3.19
N ASP A 40 24.71 13.17 2.50
CA ASP A 40 23.84 14.16 3.09
C ASP A 40 22.40 13.63 3.12
N LYS A 41 21.77 13.61 4.29
CA LYS A 41 20.40 13.13 4.48
C LYS A 41 19.41 13.90 3.59
N GLU A 42 19.59 15.20 3.44
CA GLU A 42 18.69 16.05 2.64
C GLU A 42 18.84 15.80 1.13
N LYS A 43 19.87 15.06 0.71
CA LYS A 43 20.11 14.65 -0.69
C LYS A 43 19.62 13.24 -0.99
N ILE A 44 19.01 12.54 -0.03
CA ILE A 44 18.43 11.23 -0.27
C ILE A 44 17.18 11.41 -1.16
N ASP A 45 17.30 10.96 -2.41
CA ASP A 45 16.19 10.93 -3.36
C ASP A 45 15.50 9.56 -3.31
N LEU A 46 14.24 9.54 -2.89
CA LEU A 46 13.40 8.34 -2.88
C LEU A 46 12.59 8.19 -4.16
N THR A 47 12.66 9.17 -5.07
CA THR A 47 11.83 9.14 -6.28
C THR A 47 12.20 7.95 -7.17
N THR A 48 11.20 7.38 -7.82
CA THR A 48 11.40 6.25 -8.73
C THR A 48 10.48 6.33 -9.94
N ASN A 49 10.84 5.64 -11.02
CA ASN A 49 9.96 5.47 -12.18
C ASN A 49 9.16 4.17 -12.02
N PHE A 50 7.84 4.30 -11.93
CA PHE A 50 6.90 3.20 -11.87
C PHE A 50 6.08 3.16 -13.16
N PHE A 51 6.50 2.34 -14.12
CA PHE A 51 5.84 2.19 -15.43
C PHE A 51 5.61 3.51 -16.18
N GLY A 52 6.58 4.43 -16.14
CA GLY A 52 6.49 5.74 -16.78
C GLY A 52 5.93 6.84 -15.87
N LEU A 53 5.37 6.50 -14.70
CA LEU A 53 4.98 7.47 -13.68
C LEU A 53 6.16 7.80 -12.77
N LYS A 54 6.38 9.07 -12.46
CA LYS A 54 7.32 9.48 -11.40
C LYS A 54 6.62 9.36 -10.05
N ALA A 55 7.04 8.42 -9.22
CA ALA A 55 6.57 8.25 -7.85
C ALA A 55 7.55 8.92 -6.86
N SER A 56 7.02 9.47 -5.77
CA SER A 56 7.81 10.14 -4.72
C SER A 56 8.62 9.17 -3.85
N ALA A 57 8.22 7.90 -3.81
CA ALA A 57 8.89 6.83 -3.07
C ALA A 57 8.73 5.49 -3.78
N PRO A 58 9.58 4.48 -3.51
CA PRO A 58 9.44 3.14 -4.09
C PRO A 58 8.38 2.30 -3.36
N LEU A 59 7.17 2.86 -3.21
CA LEU A 59 6.04 2.25 -2.49
C LEU A 59 4.77 2.36 -3.33
N VAL A 60 3.86 1.39 -3.17
CA VAL A 60 2.56 1.34 -3.85
C VAL A 60 1.48 0.89 -2.87
N ILE A 61 0.32 1.55 -2.89
CA ILE A 61 -0.86 1.04 -2.18
C ILE A 61 -1.45 -0.10 -3.00
N ALA A 62 -1.34 -1.32 -2.48
CA ALA A 62 -1.84 -2.52 -3.17
C ALA A 62 -3.38 -2.57 -3.22
N ALA A 63 -3.91 -3.35 -4.16
CA ALA A 63 -5.34 -3.50 -4.39
C ALA A 63 -6.07 -4.08 -3.17
N MET A 64 -7.11 -3.38 -2.69
CA MET A 64 -7.91 -3.81 -1.54
C MET A 64 -9.40 -3.94 -1.86
N THR A 65 -10.07 -2.87 -2.28
CA THR A 65 -11.54 -2.84 -2.38
C THR A 65 -12.10 -2.04 -3.56
N GLY A 66 -13.42 -2.12 -3.76
CA GLY A 66 -14.16 -1.43 -4.83
C GLY A 66 -15.37 -2.23 -5.32
N GLY A 67 -16.41 -1.56 -5.80
CA GLY A 67 -17.64 -2.18 -6.33
C GLY A 67 -18.75 -2.43 -5.31
N HIS A 68 -18.70 -1.73 -4.16
CA HIS A 68 -19.82 -1.53 -3.24
C HIS A 68 -19.87 -0.04 -2.83
N PRO A 69 -21.03 0.63 -2.66
CA PRO A 69 -21.09 2.03 -2.25
C PRO A 69 -20.28 2.39 -0.99
N HIS A 70 -20.36 1.59 0.08
CA HIS A 70 -19.51 1.78 1.27
C HIS A 70 -17.99 1.72 1.01
N THR A 71 -17.54 1.12 -0.10
CA THR A 71 -16.11 1.03 -0.45
C THR A 71 -15.61 2.27 -1.20
N LEU A 72 -16.53 3.11 -1.69
CA LEU A 72 -16.17 4.35 -2.39
C LEU A 72 -15.40 5.29 -1.47
N GLY A 73 -15.91 5.56 -0.27
CA GLY A 73 -15.25 6.44 0.69
C GLY A 73 -13.89 5.92 1.17
N ILE A 74 -13.66 4.61 1.14
CA ILE A 74 -12.35 4.01 1.43
C ILE A 74 -11.38 4.33 0.29
N ASN A 75 -11.77 4.04 -0.96
CA ASN A 75 -10.93 4.31 -2.11
C ASN A 75 -10.67 5.81 -2.31
N GLU A 76 -11.64 6.68 -2.02
CA GLU A 76 -11.45 8.14 -2.05
C GLU A 76 -10.37 8.57 -1.07
N ARG A 77 -10.44 8.15 0.20
CA ARG A 77 -9.43 8.51 1.21
C ARG A 77 -8.04 8.00 0.85
N LEU A 78 -7.94 6.76 0.35
CA LEU A 78 -6.67 6.18 -0.08
C LEU A 78 -6.11 6.90 -1.30
N ALA A 79 -6.95 7.25 -2.27
CA ALA A 79 -6.54 8.00 -3.46
C ALA A 79 -6.09 9.41 -3.10
N THR A 80 -6.78 10.10 -2.18
CA THR A 80 -6.36 11.41 -1.68
C THR A 80 -4.99 11.35 -1.01
N ALA A 81 -4.78 10.38 -0.12
CA ALA A 81 -3.48 10.19 0.52
C ALA A 81 -2.38 9.83 -0.49
N ALA A 82 -2.69 8.97 -1.47
CA ALA A 82 -1.77 8.61 -2.53
C ALA A 82 -1.36 9.82 -3.38
N GLU A 83 -2.33 10.68 -3.74
CA GLU A 83 -2.08 11.92 -4.48
C GLU A 83 -1.22 12.90 -3.67
N GLU A 84 -1.57 13.15 -2.41
CA GLU A 84 -0.81 14.05 -1.53
C GLU A 84 0.65 13.59 -1.33
N LEU A 85 0.88 12.28 -1.28
CA LEU A 85 2.20 11.68 -1.10
C LEU A 85 2.93 11.40 -2.42
N GLY A 86 2.25 11.53 -3.57
CA GLY A 86 2.79 11.16 -4.89
C GLY A 86 3.11 9.66 -5.04
N LEU A 87 2.25 8.79 -4.50
CA LEU A 87 2.39 7.34 -4.55
C LEU A 87 1.41 6.70 -5.55
N PRO A 88 1.80 5.64 -6.27
CA PRO A 88 0.87 4.83 -7.05
C PRO A 88 -0.12 4.08 -6.14
N ILE A 89 -1.34 3.87 -6.64
CA ILE A 89 -2.39 3.12 -5.95
C ILE A 89 -3.10 2.17 -6.93
N GLY A 90 -3.30 0.92 -6.49
CA GLY A 90 -4.15 -0.06 -7.16
C GLY A 90 -5.54 -0.15 -6.52
N VAL A 91 -6.57 -0.34 -7.35
CA VAL A 91 -7.95 -0.58 -6.89
C VAL A 91 -8.24 -2.07 -6.76
N GLY A 92 -9.21 -2.44 -5.92
CA GLY A 92 -9.69 -3.81 -5.78
C GLY A 92 -10.34 -4.36 -7.05
N SER A 93 -10.75 -5.63 -7.00
CA SER A 93 -11.35 -6.33 -8.14
C SER A 93 -12.51 -5.55 -8.78
N GLN A 94 -12.34 -5.19 -10.05
CA GLN A 94 -13.33 -4.51 -10.90
C GLN A 94 -14.34 -5.47 -11.54
N ARG A 95 -14.26 -6.77 -11.24
CA ARG A 95 -15.27 -7.74 -11.68
C ARG A 95 -16.60 -7.42 -10.98
N ALA A 96 -17.63 -7.21 -11.78
CA ALA A 96 -19.01 -7.00 -11.36
C ALA A 96 -19.80 -8.31 -11.49
#